data_AF-A0AAW5UNS5-F1
#
_entry.id   AF-A0AAW5UNS5-F1
#
_cell.length_a   1.000
_cell.length_b   1.000
_cell.length_c   1.000
_cell.angle_alpha   90.00
_cell.angle_beta   90.00
_cell.angle_gamma   90.00
#
_symmetry.space_group_name_H-M   'P 1'
#
loop_
_entity.id
_entity.type
_entity.pdbx_description
1 polymer ?
#
loop_
_entity_poly.entity_id
_entity_poly.type
_entity_poly.pdbx_seq_one_letter_code
_entity_poly.pdbx_strand_id
1 'polypeptide(L)'
;MENIIQTFMKEEQAIFIVALGLLLFAIVMSYAMVQDYRIYLDENYKARYSFCDFIKRERFYIYLLFASIFISLTNLLYFLE
;
A
#
# COMPACT_ATOMS: atom_id res chain seq x y z
N MET A 1 22.81 -12.14 27.80
CA MET A 1 22.85 -11.19 26.67
C MET A 1 22.36 -11.79 25.37
N GLU A 2 22.62 -13.08 25.08
CA GLU A 2 22.07 -13.75 23.87
C GLU A 2 20.55 -13.67 23.74
N ASN A 3 19.79 -13.86 24.83
CA ASN A 3 18.32 -13.81 24.76
C ASN A 3 17.78 -12.44 24.33
N ILE A 4 18.42 -11.33 24.74
CA ILE A 4 17.96 -9.97 24.40
C ILE A 4 18.21 -9.69 22.92
N ILE A 5 19.38 -10.10 22.41
CA ILE A 5 19.74 -9.95 20.99
C ILE A 5 18.81 -10.81 20.12
N GLN A 6 18.50 -12.04 20.52
CA GLN A 6 17.57 -12.89 19.78
C GLN A 6 16.13 -12.35 19.75
N THR A 7 15.66 -11.73 20.84
CA THR A 7 14.33 -11.08 20.87
C THR A 7 14.31 -9.85 19.97
N PHE A 8 15.33 -8.99 20.05
CA PHE A 8 15.44 -7.79 19.23
C PHE A 8 15.52 -8.11 17.73
N MET A 9 16.28 -9.15 17.36
CA MET A 9 16.37 -9.65 15.98
C MET A 9 15.03 -10.19 15.45
N LYS A 10 14.17 -10.75 16.31
CA LYS A 10 12.82 -11.20 15.93
C LYS A 10 11.87 -10.02 15.68
N GLU A 11 11.98 -8.96 16.48
CA GLU A 11 11.17 -7.75 16.35
C GLU A 11 11.49 -6.98 15.06
N GLU A 12 12.78 -6.78 14.76
CA GLU A 12 13.21 -6.16 13.49
C GLU A 12 12.78 -6.99 12.27
N GLN A 13 12.87 -8.32 12.35
CA GLN A 13 12.40 -9.21 11.29
C GLN A 13 10.89 -9.10 11.07
N ALA A 14 10.09 -9.00 12.13
CA ALA A 14 8.64 -8.83 12.02
C ALA A 14 8.28 -7.49 11.36
N ILE A 15 8.94 -6.40 11.76
CA ILE A 15 8.76 -5.07 11.15
C ILE A 15 9.12 -5.12 9.66
N PHE A 16 10.23 -5.77 9.30
CA PHE A 16 10.65 -5.93 7.91
C PHE A 16 9.61 -6.69 7.08
N ILE A 17 9.05 -7.78 7.60
CA ILE A 17 8.01 -8.57 6.92
C ILE A 17 6.75 -7.74 6.69
N VAL A 18 6.30 -6.98 7.70
CA VAL A 18 5.13 -6.10 7.57
C VAL A 18 5.36 -5.03 6.52
N ALA A 19 6.54 -4.38 6.54
CA ALA A 19 6.92 -3.39 5.54
C ALA A 19 6.94 -3.98 4.12
N LEU A 20 7.48 -5.19 3.97
CA LEU A 20 7.56 -5.87 2.68
C LEU A 20 6.16 -6.27 2.16
N GLY A 21 5.28 -6.72 3.06
CA GLY A 21 3.89 -7.01 2.75
C GLY A 21 3.12 -5.77 2.27
N LEU A 22 3.29 -4.64 2.97
CA LEU A 22 2.71 -3.35 2.55
C LEU A 22 3.23 -2.89 1.19
N LEU A 23 4.52 -3.07 0.93
CA LEU A 23 5.14 -2.69 -0.33
C LEU A 23 4.57 -3.52 -1.48
N LEU A 24 4.46 -4.84 -1.32
CA LEU A 24 3.82 -5.71 -2.31
C LEU A 24 2.35 -5.34 -2.52
N PHE A 25 1.63 -5.08 -1.43
CA PHE A 25 0.23 -4.65 -1.48
C PHE A 25 0.08 -3.33 -2.28
N ALA A 26 0.95 -2.36 -2.02
CA ALA A 26 0.96 -1.09 -2.74
C ALA A 26 1.20 -1.27 -4.25
N ILE A 27 2.11 -2.16 -4.64
CA ILE A 27 2.38 -2.48 -6.05
C ILE A 27 1.14 -3.08 -6.71
N VAL A 28 0.52 -4.08 -6.09
CA VAL A 28 -0.68 -4.75 -6.63
C VAL A 28 -1.84 -3.77 -6.78
N MET A 29 -2.08 -2.94 -5.76
CA MET A 29 -3.10 -1.89 -5.79
C MET A 29 -2.83 -0.87 -6.90
N SER A 30 -1.58 -0.41 -7.03
CA SER A 30 -1.19 0.52 -8.08
C SER A 30 -1.38 -0.08 -9.48
N TYR A 31 -1.06 -1.36 -9.66
CA TYR A 31 -1.28 -2.06 -10.92
C TYR A 31 -2.77 -2.16 -11.25
N ALA A 32 -3.60 -2.54 -10.27
CA ALA A 32 -5.05 -2.61 -10.44
C ALA A 32 -5.65 -1.25 -10.85
N MET A 33 -5.24 -0.16 -10.19
CA MET A 33 -5.67 1.21 -10.54
C MET A 33 -5.31 1.59 -11.97
N VAL A 34 -4.07 1.28 -12.40
CA VAL A 34 -3.64 1.56 -13.78
C VAL A 34 -4.43 0.72 -14.78
N GLN A 35 -4.71 -0.54 -14.46
CA GLN A 35 -5.48 -1.42 -15.33
C GLN A 35 -6.93 -0.94 -15.48
N ASP A 36 -7.63 -0.63 -14.38
CA ASP A 36 -9.00 -0.10 -14.41
C ASP A 36 -9.07 1.21 -15.20
N TYR A 37 -8.09 2.10 -15.00
CA TYR A 37 -8.04 3.35 -15.75
C TYR A 37 -7.77 3.15 -17.24
N ARG A 38 -6.96 2.15 -17.61
CA ARG A 38 -6.73 1.79 -19.02
C ARG A 38 -8.01 1.28 -19.68
N ILE A 39 -8.78 0.44 -18.99
CA ILE A 39 -10.08 -0.04 -19.49
C ILE A 39 -11.02 1.15 -19.70
N TYR A 40 -11.07 2.09 -18.75
CA TYR A 40 -11.88 3.29 -18.88
C TYR A 40 -11.50 4.17 -20.09
N LEU A 41 -10.20 4.33 -20.35
CA LEU A 41 -9.72 5.07 -21.53
C LEU A 41 -10.05 4.35 -22.84
N ASP A 42 -10.02 3.02 -22.85
CA ASP A 42 -10.35 2.20 -24.02
C ASP A 42 -11.84 2.31 -24.38
N GLU A 43 -12.72 2.28 -23.38
CA GLU A 43 -14.16 2.51 -23.56
C GLU A 43 -14.49 3.94 -24.02
N ASN A 44 -13.66 4.92 -23.66
CA ASN A 44 -13.86 6.32 -23.98
C ASN A 44 -12.75 6.84 -24.90
N TYR A 45 -12.77 6.43 -26.18
CA TYR A 45 -11.72 6.75 -27.16
C TYR A 45 -11.36 8.24 -27.34
N LYS A 46 -12.23 9.16 -26.89
CA LYS A 46 -12.02 10.63 -26.91
C LYS A 46 -11.42 11.19 -25.61
N ALA A 47 -11.42 10.44 -24.53
CA ALA A 47 -10.88 10.88 -23.25
C ALA A 47 -9.35 10.90 -23.32
N ARG A 48 -8.73 12.04 -23.04
CA ARG A 48 -7.27 12.14 -22.90
C ARG A 48 -6.88 11.69 -21.49
N TYR A 49 -5.70 11.07 -21.39
CA TYR A 49 -5.09 10.77 -20.09
C TYR A 49 -4.97 12.05 -19.26
N SER A 50 -5.53 12.03 -18.07
CA SER A 50 -5.53 13.16 -17.13
C SER A 50 -5.33 12.61 -15.73
N PHE A 51 -4.25 13.05 -15.08
CA PHE A 51 -3.86 12.55 -13.76
C PHE A 51 -4.89 12.94 -12.68
N CYS A 52 -5.51 14.11 -12.80
CA CYS A 52 -6.60 14.52 -11.92
C CYS A 52 -7.82 13.61 -12.08
N ASP A 53 -8.12 13.19 -13.31
CA ASP A 53 -9.25 12.28 -13.57
C ASP A 53 -8.95 10.86 -13.09
N PHE A 54 -7.69 10.41 -13.22
CA PHE A 54 -7.20 9.16 -12.64
C PHE A 54 -7.42 9.15 -11.11
N ILE A 55 -6.87 10.12 -10.39
CA ILE A 55 -7.01 10.20 -8.92
C ILE A 55 -8.48 10.29 -8.49
N LYS A 56 -9.30 11.03 -9.23
CA LYS A 56 -10.73 11.22 -8.90
C LYS A 56 -11.54 9.93 -9.08
N ARG A 57 -11.18 9.11 -10.06
CA ARG A 57 -11.85 7.82 -10.34
C ARG A 57 -11.35 6.71 -9.42
N GLU A 58 -10.05 6.62 -9.22
CA GLU A 58 -9.40 5.58 -8.42
C GLU A 58 -9.40 5.88 -6.90
N ARG A 59 -10.27 6.79 -6.45
CA ARG A 59 -10.38 7.22 -5.04
C ARG A 59 -10.51 6.06 -4.08
N PHE A 60 -11.27 5.03 -4.45
CA PHE A 60 -11.48 3.86 -3.61
C PHE A 60 -10.15 3.16 -3.28
N TYR A 61 -9.34 2.85 -4.30
CA TYR A 61 -8.04 2.22 -4.12
C TYR A 61 -7.08 3.11 -3.32
N ILE A 62 -7.10 4.43 -3.54
CA ILE A 62 -6.29 5.39 -2.77
C ILE A 62 -6.69 5.35 -1.29
N TYR A 63 -7.98 5.44 -0.97
CA TYR A 63 -8.44 5.38 0.42
C TYR A 63 -8.13 4.03 1.08
N LEU A 64 -8.24 2.94 0.34
CA LEU A 64 -7.91 1.60 0.83
C LEU A 64 -6.41 1.48 1.15
N LEU A 65 -5.54 1.99 0.27
CA LEU A 65 -4.10 2.07 0.50
C LEU A 65 -3.78 2.92 1.75
N PHE A 66 -4.36 4.11 1.86
CA PHE A 66 -4.16 4.98 3.03
C PHE A 66 -4.65 4.34 4.34
N ALA A 67 -5.82 3.69 4.32
CA ALA A 67 -6.33 2.97 5.48
C ALA A 67 -5.40 1.81 5.89
N SER A 68 -4.92 1.03 4.92
CA SER A 68 -3.96 -0.07 5.17
C SER A 68 -2.65 0.43 5.79
N ILE A 69 -2.11 1.54 5.26
CA ILE A 69 -0.91 2.20 5.78
C ILE A 69 -1.15 2.69 7.21
N PHE A 70 -2.28 3.37 7.46
CA PHE A 70 -2.62 3.90 8.78
C PHE A 70 -2.79 2.81 9.84
N ILE A 71 -3.49 1.72 9.50
CA ILE A 71 -3.64 0.56 10.38
C ILE A 71 -2.27 -0.06 10.68
N SER A 72 -1.41 -0.20 9.68
CA SER A 72 -0.11 -0.83 9.90
C SER A 72 0.83 0.06 10.72
N LEU A 73 0.79 1.38 10.53
CA LEU A 73 1.52 2.35 11.34
C LEU A 73 1.08 2.34 12.81
N THR A 74 -0.23 2.29 13.06
CA THR A 74 -0.75 2.22 14.43
C THR A 74 -0.35 0.91 15.11
N ASN A 75 -0.45 -0.23 14.42
CA ASN A 75 0.01 -1.51 14.95
C ASN A 75 1.53 -1.53 15.20
N LEU A 76 2.32 -0.90 14.33
CA LEU A 76 3.76 -0.79 14.52
C LEU A 76 4.12 0.08 15.72
N LEU A 77 3.36 1.17 15.95
CA LEU A 77 3.52 1.99 17.15
C LEU A 77 3.23 1.20 18.42
N TYR A 78 2.13 0.43 18.46
CA TYR A 78 1.79 -0.46 19.56
C TYR A 78 2.82 -1.58 19.80
N PHE A 79 3.60 -1.96 18.79
CA PHE A 79 4.61 -3.00 18.90
C PHE A 79 5.95 -2.47 19.44
N LEU A 80 6.21 -1.17 19.26
CA LEU A 80 7.43 -0.50 19.71
C LEU A 80 7.31 0.09 21.12
N GLU A 81 6.09 0.30 21.61
CA GLU A 81 5.76 0.78 22.96
C GLU A 81 5.58 -0.37 23.95
#